data_AF-A0A9P6EN75-F1
#
_entry.id   AF-A0A9P6EN75-F1
#
_cell.length_a   1.000
_cell.length_b   1.000
_cell.length_c   1.000
_cell.angle_alpha   90.00
_cell.angle_beta   90.00
_cell.angle_gamma   90.00
#
_symmetry.space_group_name_H-M   'P 1'
#
loop_
_entity.id
_entity.type
_entity.pdbx_description
1 polymer ?
#
loop_
_entity_poly.entity_id
_entity_poly.type
_entity_poly.pdbx_seq_one_letter_code
_entity_poly.pdbx_strand_id
1 'polypeptide(L)'
;MPTSTQPFEILFEVHNDTLHSTTLQAIRGEPRDSPTLGPTATITEYDELSLVLDAGRTYRYVLYHLGERAEISVRVWKDTQISVSDIFVRRRPPEADYPSVSSVGITISFQGPHHCRQASRGIPSNRPVNGGL
;
A
#
# COMPACT_ATOMS: atom_id res chain seq x y z
N MET A 1 4.86 -36.85 -18.90
CA MET A 1 3.92 -36.78 -17.77
C MET A 1 2.96 -35.64 -18.01
N PRO A 2 1.64 -35.79 -17.79
CA PRO A 2 0.74 -34.64 -17.77
C PRO A 2 1.02 -33.86 -16.49
N THR A 3 1.56 -32.65 -16.63
CA THR A 3 1.71 -31.71 -15.51
C THR A 3 0.31 -31.27 -15.11
N SER A 4 -0.16 -31.69 -13.93
CA SER A 4 -1.43 -31.22 -13.39
C SER A 4 -1.32 -29.72 -13.13
N THR A 5 -2.08 -28.91 -13.88
CA THR A 5 -2.18 -27.45 -13.69
C THR A 5 -3.29 -27.11 -12.70
N GLN A 6 -3.50 -27.96 -11.69
CA GLN A 6 -4.54 -27.70 -10.70
C GLN A 6 -4.06 -26.55 -9.80
N PRO A 7 -4.89 -25.50 -9.60
CA PRO A 7 -4.57 -24.46 -8.63
C PRO A 7 -4.42 -25.12 -7.26
N PHE A 8 -3.34 -24.77 -6.57
CA PHE A 8 -3.06 -25.19 -5.21
C PHE A 8 -3.02 -23.97 -4.30
N GLU A 9 -3.28 -24.20 -3.02
CA GLU A 9 -3.26 -23.16 -2.01
C GLU A 9 -1.82 -22.88 -1.55
N ILE A 10 -1.53 -21.61 -1.28
CA ILE A 10 -0.27 -21.14 -0.73
C ILE A 10 -0.54 -20.19 0.44
N LEU A 11 0.45 -20.07 1.31
CA LEU A 11 0.43 -19.16 2.45
C LEU A 11 1.20 -17.88 2.12
N PHE A 12 0.53 -16.75 2.30
CA PHE A 12 1.15 -15.45 2.29
C PHE A 12 1.10 -14.84 3.69
N GLU A 13 2.26 -14.61 4.27
CA GLU A 13 2.40 -14.18 5.66
C GLU A 13 2.91 -12.74 5.72
N VAL A 14 2.20 -11.92 6.48
CA VAL A 14 2.62 -10.55 6.79
C VAL A 14 3.00 -10.51 8.26
N HIS A 15 4.30 -10.38 8.52
CA HIS A 15 4.87 -10.31 9.86
C HIS A 15 5.06 -8.86 10.28
N ASN A 16 4.41 -8.44 11.36
CA ASN A 16 4.61 -7.14 11.95
C ASN A 16 5.77 -7.17 12.96
N ASP A 17 6.99 -7.04 12.46
CA ASP A 17 8.22 -6.96 13.26
C ASP A 17 8.44 -5.60 13.95
N THR A 18 7.41 -4.76 14.00
CA THR A 18 7.49 -3.40 14.54
C THR A 18 6.75 -3.26 15.88
N LEU A 19 7.08 -2.20 16.62
CA LEU A 19 6.43 -1.81 17.88
C LEU A 19 5.04 -1.19 17.70
N HIS A 20 4.55 -1.05 16.46
CA HIS A 20 3.29 -0.37 16.18
C HIS A 20 2.38 -1.30 15.43
N SER A 21 1.07 -1.25 15.71
CA SER A 21 0.11 -2.00 14.94
C SER A 21 0.10 -1.55 13.48
N THR A 22 -0.13 -2.50 12.58
CA THR A 22 -0.29 -2.26 11.15
C THR A 22 -1.64 -2.76 10.71
N THR A 23 -2.21 -2.18 9.66
CA THR A 23 -3.45 -2.68 9.07
C THR A 23 -3.22 -3.12 7.63
N LEU A 24 -3.72 -4.32 7.31
CA LEU A 24 -3.71 -4.87 5.97
C LEU A 24 -5.15 -4.89 5.45
N GLN A 25 -5.39 -4.23 4.33
CA GLN A 25 -6.70 -4.10 3.72
C GLN A 25 -6.71 -4.67 2.31
N ALA A 26 -7.59 -5.62 2.03
CA ALA A 26 -7.73 -6.17 0.69
C ALA A 26 -8.29 -5.11 -0.28
N ILE A 27 -7.76 -5.05 -1.49
CA ILE A 27 -8.33 -4.27 -2.59
C ILE A 27 -9.16 -5.21 -3.46
N ARG A 28 -10.42 -4.85 -3.71
CA ARG A 28 -11.33 -5.55 -4.62
C ARG A 28 -11.53 -4.74 -5.89
N GLY A 29 -11.76 -5.44 -6.99
CA GLY A 29 -11.99 -4.85 -8.30
C GLY A 29 -10.81 -5.01 -9.25
N GLU A 30 -11.12 -5.10 -10.53
CA GLU A 30 -10.12 -5.20 -11.59
C GLU A 30 -9.35 -3.87 -11.71
N PRO A 31 -8.12 -3.86 -12.25
CA PRO A 31 -7.33 -2.64 -12.43
C PRO A 31 -8.03 -1.53 -13.23
N ARG A 32 -9.06 -1.89 -14.03
CA ARG A 32 -9.85 -0.95 -14.83
C ARG A 32 -10.98 -0.27 -14.07
N ASP A 33 -11.44 -0.87 -12.97
CA ASP A 33 -12.51 -0.32 -12.14
C ASP A 33 -11.92 0.52 -11.01
N SER A 34 -12.73 1.43 -10.45
CA SER A 34 -12.33 2.14 -9.25
C SER A 34 -12.07 1.13 -8.12
N PRO A 35 -10.83 1.01 -7.60
CA PRO A 35 -10.51 0.01 -6.60
C PRO A 35 -11.39 0.21 -5.37
N THR A 36 -12.12 -0.83 -4.99
CA THR A 36 -12.99 -0.81 -3.82
C THR A 36 -12.26 -1.44 -2.65
N LEU A 37 -12.28 -0.78 -1.50
CA LEU A 37 -11.67 -1.31 -0.30
C LEU A 37 -12.51 -2.49 0.24
N GLY A 38 -11.82 -3.60 0.50
CA GLY A 38 -12.37 -4.84 1.03
C GLY A 38 -12.11 -5.02 2.52
N PRO A 39 -12.14 -6.28 3.00
CA PRO A 39 -11.85 -6.62 4.39
C PRO A 39 -10.52 -6.06 4.87
N THR A 40 -10.51 -5.63 6.13
CA THR A 40 -9.33 -5.09 6.81
C THR A 40 -9.00 -5.98 8.01
N ALA A 41 -7.73 -6.33 8.16
CA ALA A 41 -7.18 -6.99 9.32
C ALA A 41 -6.16 -6.07 9.99
N THR A 42 -6.20 -6.03 11.32
CA THR A 42 -5.19 -5.36 12.13
C THR A 42 -4.21 -6.40 12.66
N ILE A 43 -2.92 -6.15 12.48
CA ILE A 43 -1.83 -7.01 12.96
C ILE A 43 -1.18 -6.26 14.12
N THR A 44 -1.19 -6.85 15.31
CA THR A 44 -0.60 -6.25 16.50
C THR A 44 0.93 -6.29 16.45
N GLU A 45 1.57 -5.63 17.42
CA GLU A 45 3.03 -5.64 17.56
C GLU A 45 3.58 -7.07 17.67
N TYR A 46 4.66 -7.36 16.92
CA TYR A 46 5.33 -8.66 16.87
C TYR A 46 4.45 -9.85 16.50
N ASP A 47 3.30 -9.59 15.88
CA ASP A 47 2.34 -10.60 15.46
C ASP A 47 2.42 -10.84 13.94
N GLU A 48 1.74 -11.88 13.46
CA GLU A 48 1.69 -12.22 12.05
C GLU A 48 0.28 -12.52 11.56
N LEU A 49 0.06 -12.26 10.28
CA LEU A 49 -1.18 -12.55 9.59
C LEU A 49 -0.90 -13.47 8.40
N SER A 50 -1.43 -14.69 8.47
CA SER A 50 -1.37 -15.66 7.38
C SER A 50 -2.64 -15.59 6.52
N LEU A 51 -2.45 -15.46 5.21
CA LEU A 51 -3.50 -15.45 4.20
C LEU A 51 -3.36 -16.67 3.29
N VAL A 52 -4.46 -17.40 3.09
CA VAL A 52 -4.52 -18.50 2.14
C VAL A 52 -4.89 -17.94 0.77
N LEU A 53 -4.00 -18.13 -0.22
CA LEU A 53 -4.14 -17.62 -1.58
C LEU A 53 -4.11 -18.78 -2.59
N ASP A 54 -4.75 -18.59 -3.75
CA ASP A 54 -4.57 -19.48 -4.88
C ASP A 54 -3.24 -19.17 -5.58
N ALA A 55 -2.40 -20.19 -5.78
CA ALA A 55 -1.14 -20.05 -6.47
C ALA A 55 -1.30 -19.44 -7.87
N GLY A 56 -0.44 -18.48 -8.20
CA GLY A 56 -0.39 -17.83 -9.51
C GLY A 56 -1.47 -16.77 -9.77
N ARG A 57 -2.48 -16.62 -8.88
CA ARG A 57 -3.43 -15.50 -8.92
C ARG A 57 -2.81 -14.24 -8.33
N THR A 58 -3.31 -13.08 -8.78
CA THR A 58 -2.84 -11.78 -8.29
C THR A 58 -3.80 -11.26 -7.24
N TYR A 59 -3.27 -10.97 -6.06
CA TYR A 59 -3.98 -10.36 -4.94
C TYR A 59 -3.42 -8.97 -4.69
N ARG A 60 -4.27 -8.02 -4.30
CA ARG A 60 -3.88 -6.63 -4.02
C ARG A 60 -4.29 -6.24 -2.62
N TYR A 61 -3.39 -5.59 -1.92
CA TYR A 61 -3.58 -5.15 -0.54
C TYR A 61 -3.06 -3.73 -0.36
N VAL A 62 -3.61 -3.02 0.62
CA VAL A 62 -3.03 -1.81 1.18
C VAL A 62 -2.54 -2.13 2.57
N LEU A 63 -1.28 -1.80 2.86
CA LEU A 63 -0.70 -1.86 4.19
C LEU A 63 -0.58 -0.41 4.72
N TYR A 64 -1.14 -0.17 5.91
CA TYR A 64 -0.99 1.10 6.62
C TYR A 64 -0.15 0.91 7.87
N HIS A 65 0.92 1.69 7.98
CA HIS A 65 1.83 1.64 9.11
C HIS A 65 2.29 3.06 9.46
N LEU A 66 2.12 3.49 10.71
CA LEU A 66 2.56 4.82 11.18
C LEU A 66 2.13 6.01 10.30
N GLY A 67 0.93 5.94 9.71
CA GLY A 67 0.41 6.99 8.81
C GLY A 67 0.95 6.93 7.38
N GLU A 68 1.84 5.99 7.08
CA GLU A 68 2.27 5.68 5.72
C GLU A 68 1.36 4.62 5.08
N ARG A 69 1.26 4.69 3.75
CA ARG A 69 0.46 3.78 2.93
C ARG A 69 1.34 3.11 1.88
N ALA A 70 1.28 1.79 1.81
CA ALA A 70 1.90 0.98 0.76
C ALA A 70 0.82 0.12 0.09
N GLU A 71 0.81 0.05 -1.24
CA GLU A 71 0.04 -0.93 -1.98
C GLU A 71 0.93 -2.12 -2.33
N ILE A 72 0.43 -3.32 -2.10
CA ILE A 72 1.14 -4.58 -2.28
C ILE A 72 0.36 -5.41 -3.30
N SER A 73 1.00 -5.80 -4.38
CA SER A 73 0.48 -6.77 -5.34
C SER A 73 1.25 -8.07 -5.19
N VAL A 74 0.54 -9.17 -4.93
CA VAL A 74 1.09 -10.49 -4.65
C VAL A 74 0.64 -11.46 -5.72
N ARG A 75 1.59 -12.06 -6.43
CA ARG A 75 1.40 -13.13 -7.42
C ARG A 75 2.51 -14.15 -7.28
N VAL A 76 2.32 -15.10 -6.39
CA VAL A 76 3.33 -16.10 -6.00
C VAL A 76 2.84 -17.53 -6.24
N TRP A 77 3.79 -18.46 -6.36
CA TRP A 77 3.54 -19.89 -6.60
C TRP A 77 4.03 -20.78 -5.45
N LYS A 78 4.42 -20.15 -4.34
CA LYS A 78 4.93 -20.82 -3.14
C LYS A 78 4.66 -19.94 -1.94
N ASP A 79 4.72 -20.55 -0.76
CA ASP A 79 4.59 -19.83 0.49
C ASP A 79 5.64 -18.71 0.58
N THR A 80 5.19 -17.54 1.01
CA THR A 80 6.02 -16.34 1.06
C THR A 80 5.66 -15.50 2.27
N GLN A 81 6.69 -14.99 2.94
CA GLN A 81 6.55 -14.10 4.08
C GLN A 81 7.17 -12.74 3.75
N ILE A 82 6.56 -11.67 4.26
CA ILE A 82 7.13 -10.31 4.23
C ILE A 82 7.03 -9.67 5.61
N SER A 83 8.03 -8.87 5.96
CA SER A 83 8.05 -8.09 7.20
C SER A 83 7.64 -6.64 6.94
N VAL A 84 6.97 -6.02 7.91
CA VAL A 84 6.55 -4.61 7.83
C VAL A 84 7.76 -3.68 7.74
N SER A 85 8.83 -3.94 8.49
CA SER A 85 10.05 -3.13 8.43
C SER A 85 10.68 -3.18 7.03
N ASP A 86 10.70 -4.33 6.36
CA ASP A 86 11.24 -4.46 5.00
C ASP A 86 10.49 -3.59 3.99
N ILE A 87 9.20 -3.36 4.21
CA ILE A 87 8.35 -2.53 3.37
C ILE A 87 8.65 -1.06 3.63
N PHE A 88 8.65 -0.60 4.89
CA PHE A 88 8.71 0.83 5.19
C PHE A 88 10.13 1.37 5.46
N VAL A 89 11.08 0.56 5.95
CA VAL A 89 12.49 0.98 6.20
C VAL A 89 13.24 1.23 4.91
N ARG A 90 12.87 0.57 3.82
CA ARG A 90 13.50 0.76 2.49
C ARG A 90 13.15 2.09 1.82
N ARG A 91 12.33 2.95 2.45
CA ARG A 91 12.01 4.31 1.98
C ARG A 91 13.13 5.35 2.11
N ARG A 92 14.33 4.98 2.58
CA ARG A 92 15.44 5.94 2.73
C ARG A 92 16.64 5.58 1.82
N PRO A 93 16.61 6.03 0.55
CA PRO A 93 17.80 6.63 -0.07
C PRO A 93 17.50 7.97 -0.78
N PRO A 94 18.53 8.81 -1.06
CA PRO A 94 18.37 10.16 -1.60
C PRO A 94 17.91 10.12 -3.07
N GLU A 95 16.84 10.85 -3.38
CA GLU A 95 16.58 11.49 -4.67
C GLU A 95 16.85 10.64 -5.94
N ALA A 96 16.02 9.64 -6.22
CA ALA A 96 15.85 9.12 -7.59
C ALA A 96 14.54 8.33 -7.74
N ASP A 97 13.70 8.76 -8.68
CA ASP A 97 12.53 8.05 -9.21
C ASP A 97 12.90 6.64 -9.74
N TYR A 98 12.76 5.54 -8.98
CA TYR A 98 12.85 4.15 -9.50
C TYR A 98 12.11 3.09 -8.63
N PRO A 99 11.77 1.91 -9.19
CA PRO A 99 10.57 1.15 -8.84
C PRO A 99 10.77 0.10 -7.73
N SER A 100 9.66 -0.13 -7.02
CA SER A 100 9.23 -1.35 -6.30
C SER A 100 10.30 -2.40 -5.98
N VAL A 101 10.45 -2.70 -4.68
CA VAL A 101 11.13 -3.90 -4.20
C VAL A 101 10.38 -5.11 -4.76
N SER A 102 11.00 -5.81 -5.71
CA SER A 102 10.49 -7.06 -6.27
C SER A 102 11.15 -8.24 -5.56
N SER A 103 10.52 -8.69 -4.49
CA SER A 103 10.64 -10.10 -4.09
C SER A 103 9.93 -10.93 -5.17
N VAL A 104 10.37 -12.15 -5.48
CA VAL A 104 9.79 -12.99 -6.54
C VAL A 104 8.26 -13.02 -6.43
N GLY A 105 7.56 -12.33 -7.35
CA GLY A 105 6.10 -12.28 -7.41
C GLY A 105 5.41 -11.27 -6.49
N ILE A 106 6.13 -10.43 -5.73
CA ILE A 106 5.57 -9.34 -4.92
C ILE A 106 6.02 -8.00 -5.49
N THR A 107 5.08 -7.08 -5.69
CA THR A 107 5.34 -5.70 -6.11
C THR A 107 4.80 -4.75 -5.05
N ILE A 108 5.64 -3.84 -4.58
CA ILE A 108 5.26 -2.82 -3.58
C ILE A 108 5.32 -1.45 -4.24
N SER A 109 4.22 -0.70 -4.17
CA SER A 109 4.17 0.70 -4.58
C SER A 109 3.80 1.59 -3.40
N PHE A 110 4.51 2.71 -3.27
CA PHE A 110 4.26 3.68 -2.23
C PHE A 110 3.47 4.84 -2.80
N GLN A 111 2.35 5.16 -2.16
CA GLN A 111 1.70 6.44 -2.41
C GLN A 111 2.31 7.43 -1.43
N GLY A 112 3.13 8.34 -1.95
CA GLY A 112 3.68 9.45 -1.18
C GLY A 112 2.54 10.27 -0.55
N PRO A 113 2.82 11.04 0.52
CA PRO A 113 1.81 11.88 1.13
C PRO A 113 1.21 12.77 0.04
N HIS A 114 -0.12 12.70 -0.13
CA HIS A 114 -0.83 13.68 -0.92
C HIS A 114 -0.46 15.03 -0.34
N HIS A 115 0.39 15.77 -1.06
CA HIS A 115 0.69 17.15 -0.76
C HIS A 115 -0.65 17.86 -0.77
N CYS A 116 -1.17 18.14 0.43
CA CYS A 116 -2.29 19.03 0.62
C CYS A 116 -1.84 20.36 0.03
N ARG A 117 -2.22 20.64 -1.23
CA ARG A 117 -2.02 21.94 -1.86
C ARG A 117 -2.91 22.89 -1.07
N GLN A 118 -2.32 23.57 -0.09
CA GLN A 118 -2.86 24.79 0.48
C GLN A 118 -3.17 25.74 -0.69
N ALA A 119 -4.44 25.91 -0.99
CA ALA A 119 -4.92 27.01 -1.81
C ALA A 119 -4.96 28.27 -0.92
N SER A 120 -3.78 28.85 -0.66
CA SER A 120 -3.64 30.19 -0.12
C SER A 120 -3.46 31.17 -1.29
N ARG A 121 -4.57 31.77 -1.76
CA ARG A 121 -4.64 32.94 -2.67
C ARG A 121 -6.12 33.26 -2.86
N GLY A 122 -6.67 34.42 -2.54
CA GLY A 122 -6.13 35.65 -1.99
C GLY A 122 -7.33 36.53 -1.59
N ILE A 123 -7.11 37.40 -0.60
CA ILE A 123 -8.07 38.40 -0.16
C ILE A 123 -8.04 39.55 -1.18
N PRO A 124 -9.13 39.92 -1.88
CA PRO A 124 -9.21 41.23 -2.50
C PRO A 124 -9.71 42.23 -1.47
N SER A 125 -8.75 42.95 -0.86
CA SER A 125 -9.00 44.21 -0.17
C SER A 125 -9.29 45.28 -1.22
N ASN A 126 -10.55 45.73 -1.31
CA ASN A 126 -10.90 46.95 -2.04
C ASN A 126 -11.64 47.91 -1.10
N ARG A 127 -10.87 48.82 -0.49
CA ARG A 127 -11.36 50.14 -0.09
C ARG A 127 -11.32 51.06 -1.30
N PRO A 128 -12.31 51.95 -1.43
CA PRO A 128 -11.99 53.32 -1.79
C PRO A 128 -12.46 54.30 -0.69
N VAL A 129 -11.57 55.24 -0.38
CA VAL A 129 -11.75 56.39 0.50
C VAL A 129 -11.81 57.64 -0.36
N ASN A 130 -12.83 58.49 -0.13
CA ASN A 130 -12.98 59.92 -0.49
C ASN A 130 -12.89 60.31 -1.99
N GLY A 131 -13.56 61.34 -2.50
CA GLY A 131 -14.35 62.44 -1.94
C GLY A 131 -14.29 63.62 -2.92
N GLY A 132 -15.36 64.43 -2.99
CA GLY A 132 -15.36 65.81 -3.48
C GLY A 132 -15.34 66.05 -5.01
N LEU A 133 -16.48 66.48 -5.56
CA LEU A 133 -16.84 67.89 -5.79
C LEU A 133 -18.33 67.99 -6.15
#